data_AF-A0A9D5BJ68-F1
#
_entry.id   AF-A0A9D5BJ68-F1
#
_cell.length_a   1.000
_cell.length_b   1.000
_cell.length_c   1.000
_cell.angle_alpha   90.00
_cell.angle_beta   90.00
_cell.angle_gamma   90.00
#
_symmetry.space_group_name_H-M   'P 1'
#
loop_
_entity.id
_entity.type
_entity.pdbx_description
1 polymer ?
#
loop_
_entity_poly.entity_id
_entity_poly.type
_entity_poly.pdbx_seq_one_letter_code
_entity_poly.pdbx_strand_id
1 'polypeptide(L)'
;MRSQISVQEFRGRVGGVKVKPVDTTGAGDAFVSGILYSIASDQTIFKDEKKLRKALYFANVCGAITVTERGAIPSLPTKEAVLQFLLEAAVI
;
A
#
# COMPACT_ATOMS: atom_id res chain seq x y z
N MET A 1 -7.88 -1.15 -3.52
CA MET A 1 -7.27 -2.49 -3.70
C MET A 1 -7.45 -3.30 -2.42
N ARG A 2 -7.71 -4.61 -2.46
CA ARG A 2 -7.70 -5.48 -1.26
C ARG A 2 -6.46 -6.39 -1.34
N SER A 3 -5.69 -6.53 -0.25
CA SER A 3 -4.48 -7.36 -0.23
C SER A 3 -4.67 -8.60 0.65
N GLN A 4 -4.10 -9.72 0.22
CA GLN A 4 -4.13 -11.00 0.93
C GLN A 4 -2.76 -11.29 1.57
N ILE A 5 -2.80 -11.89 2.75
CA ILE A 5 -1.63 -12.40 3.47
C ILE A 5 -1.63 -13.93 3.35
N SER A 6 -0.54 -14.51 2.88
CA SER A 6 -0.30 -15.96 2.93
C SER A 6 1.19 -16.24 3.10
N VAL A 7 1.62 -16.50 4.33
CA VAL A 7 2.90 -17.17 4.61
C VAL A 7 2.63 -18.44 5.42
N GLN A 8 3.63 -19.30 5.61
CA GLN A 8 3.47 -20.57 6.34
C GLN A 8 2.83 -20.41 7.74
N GLU A 9 3.10 -19.30 8.43
CA GLU A 9 2.66 -19.06 9.81
C GLU A 9 1.34 -18.28 9.93
N PHE A 10 0.96 -17.48 8.93
CA PHE A 10 -0.21 -16.59 9.06
C PHE A 10 -0.94 -16.37 7.73
N ARG A 11 -2.27 -16.25 7.82
CA ARG A 11 -3.18 -15.94 6.69
C ARG A 11 -4.15 -14.84 7.08
N GLY A 12 -4.49 -13.98 6.13
CA GLY A 12 -5.39 -12.87 6.41
C GLY A 12 -5.68 -11.98 5.22
N ARG A 13 -6.44 -10.92 5.48
CA ARG A 13 -6.71 -9.86 4.51
C ARG A 13 -6.46 -8.51 5.18
N VAL A 14 -5.96 -7.56 4.39
CA VAL A 14 -5.84 -6.16 4.80
C VAL A 14 -6.81 -5.32 3.99
N GLY A 15 -7.57 -4.49 4.71
CA GLY A 15 -8.56 -3.61 4.13
C GLY A 15 -7.94 -2.68 3.09
N GLY A 16 -8.69 -2.43 2.03
CA GLY A 16 -8.33 -1.44 1.04
C GLY A 16 -8.73 -0.05 1.46
N VAL A 17 -8.03 0.94 0.92
CA VAL A 17 -8.42 2.34 1.01
C VAL A 17 -9.50 2.64 -0.02
N LYS A 18 -10.53 3.39 0.39
CA LYS A 18 -11.56 3.91 -0.52
C LYS A 18 -11.12 5.26 -1.06
N VAL A 19 -11.05 5.35 -2.38
CA VAL A 19 -10.76 6.58 -3.14
C VAL A 19 -11.69 6.63 -4.36
N LYS A 20 -11.86 7.81 -4.95
CA LYS A 20 -12.57 7.96 -6.24
C LYS A 20 -11.55 7.80 -7.37
N PRO A 21 -11.58 6.71 -8.16
CA PRO A 21 -10.60 6.50 -9.21
C PRO A 21 -10.83 7.43 -10.40
N VAL A 22 -9.75 7.94 -10.97
CA VAL A 22 -9.68 8.70 -12.23
C VAL A 22 -9.10 7.83 -13.35
N ASP A 23 -8.03 7.09 -13.07
CA ASP A 23 -7.37 6.15 -13.97
C ASP A 23 -6.76 5.02 -13.13
N THR A 24 -7.01 3.76 -13.46
CA THR A 24 -6.51 2.63 -12.65
C THR A 24 -5.13 2.14 -13.08
N THR A 25 -4.55 2.73 -14.12
CA THR A 25 -3.27 2.35 -14.71
C THR A 25 -2.13 2.58 -13.71
N GLY A 26 -1.27 1.57 -13.50
CA GLY A 26 -0.12 1.67 -12.58
C GLY A 26 -0.41 1.38 -11.10
N ALA A 27 -1.66 1.17 -10.71
CA ALA A 27 -2.01 0.86 -9.31
C ALA A 27 -1.32 -0.40 -8.76
N GLY A 28 -1.12 -1.40 -9.63
CA GLY A 28 -0.39 -2.62 -9.29
C GLY A 28 1.09 -2.37 -9.07
N ASP A 29 1.73 -1.57 -9.94
CA ASP A 29 3.14 -1.21 -9.82
C ASP A 29 3.39 -0.36 -8.57
N ALA A 30 2.45 0.55 -8.24
CA ALA A 30 2.46 1.32 -7.01
C ALA A 30 2.32 0.44 -5.76
N PHE A 31 1.47 -0.59 -5.81
CA PHE A 31 1.35 -1.57 -4.73
C PHE A 31 2.65 -2.37 -4.56
N VAL A 32 3.20 -2.90 -5.66
CA VAL A 32 4.43 -3.71 -5.63
C VAL A 32 5.61 -2.88 -5.12
N SER A 33 5.78 -1.65 -5.62
CA SER A 33 6.82 -0.74 -5.14
C SER A 33 6.68 -0.42 -3.64
N GLY A 34 5.45 -0.22 -3.13
CA GLY A 34 5.20 -0.03 -1.70
C GLY A 34 5.58 -1.24 -0.84
N ILE A 35 5.33 -2.46 -1.33
CA ILE A 35 5.77 -3.70 -0.65
C ILE A 35 7.30 -3.82 -0.69
N LEU A 36 7.92 -3.63 -1.86
CA LEU A 36 9.37 -3.71 -2.01
C LEU A 36 10.09 -2.70 -1.13
N TYR A 37 9.55 -1.48 -1.04
CA TYR A 37 10.04 -0.45 -0.13
C TYR A 37 9.99 -0.90 1.34
N SER A 38 8.88 -1.51 1.75
CA SER A 38 8.70 -2.00 3.12
C SER A 38 9.66 -3.15 3.44
N ILE A 39 9.85 -4.10 2.51
CA ILE A 39 10.79 -5.22 2.64
C ILE A 39 12.24 -4.72 2.74
N ALA A 40 12.61 -3.77 1.86
CA ALA A 40 13.94 -3.19 1.85
C ALA A 40 14.25 -2.40 3.14
N SER A 41 13.22 -1.81 3.76
CA SER A 41 13.33 -1.05 5.01
C SER A 41 13.37 -1.95 6.24
N ASP A 42 12.61 -3.04 6.26
CA ASP A 42 12.58 -3.99 7.38
C ASP A 42 12.27 -5.42 6.89
N GLN A 43 13.27 -6.28 6.86
CA GLN A 43 13.09 -7.69 6.47
C GLN A 43 12.37 -8.53 7.52
N THR A 44 12.24 -8.04 8.76
CA THR A 44 11.55 -8.77 9.83
C THR A 44 10.03 -8.77 9.66
N ILE A 45 9.49 -8.04 8.66
CA ILE A 45 8.06 -7.98 8.38
C ILE A 45 7.43 -9.37 8.17
N PHE A 46 8.19 -10.35 7.66
CA PHE A 46 7.70 -11.70 7.43
C PHE A 46 7.59 -12.55 8.70
N LYS A 47 8.16 -12.09 9.82
CA LYS A 47 8.13 -12.78 11.11
C LYS A 47 7.15 -12.15 12.11
N ASP A 48 6.56 -11.01 11.75
CA ASP A 48 5.63 -10.27 12.60
C ASP A 48 4.40 -9.85 11.77
N GLU A 49 3.27 -10.48 12.06
CA GLU A 49 2.00 -10.22 11.38
C GLU A 49 1.61 -8.74 11.42
N LYS A 50 1.85 -8.03 12.53
CA LYS A 50 1.50 -6.60 12.64
C LYS A 50 2.34 -5.77 11.69
N LYS A 51 3.64 -6.06 11.57
CA LYS A 51 4.52 -5.38 10.62
C LYS A 51 4.13 -5.68 9.18
N LEU A 52 3.81 -6.94 8.86
CA LEU A 52 3.34 -7.28 7.53
C LEU A 52 2.03 -6.58 7.17
N ARG A 53 1.08 -6.54 8.12
CA ARG A 53 -0.19 -5.82 7.92
C ARG A 53 0.04 -4.34 7.66
N LYS A 54 0.98 -3.69 8.36
CA LYS A 54 1.37 -2.30 8.11
C LYS A 54 1.99 -2.12 6.73
N ALA A 55 2.90 -2.99 6.31
CA ALA A 55 3.51 -2.96 4.98
C ALA A 55 2.45 -3.13 3.87
N LEU A 56 1.50 -4.05 4.04
CA LEU A 56 0.40 -4.26 3.09
C LEU A 56 -0.58 -3.10 3.07
N TYR A 57 -0.81 -2.45 4.20
CA TYR A 57 -1.65 -1.26 4.26
C TYR A 57 -0.98 -0.08 3.55
N PHE A 58 0.33 0.13 3.78
CA PHE A 58 1.14 1.11 3.06
C PHE A 58 1.06 0.90 1.54
N ALA A 59 1.24 -0.34 1.08
CA ALA A 59 1.10 -0.68 -0.34
C ALA A 59 -0.31 -0.46 -0.90
N ASN A 60 -1.37 -0.76 -0.11
CA ASN A 60 -2.74 -0.45 -0.49
C ASN A 60 -2.97 1.06 -0.65
N VAL A 61 -2.34 1.89 0.18
CA VAL A 61 -2.39 3.35 0.09
C VAL A 61 -1.66 3.83 -1.16
N CYS A 62 -0.46 3.30 -1.45
CA CYS A 62 0.26 3.65 -2.67
C CYS A 62 -0.61 3.43 -3.92
N GLY A 63 -1.17 2.22 -4.06
CA GLY A 63 -2.08 1.91 -5.17
C GLY A 63 -3.36 2.76 -5.17
N ALA A 64 -3.86 3.17 -4.00
CA ALA A 64 -5.03 4.02 -3.91
C ALA A 64 -4.75 5.47 -4.35
N ILE A 65 -3.61 6.05 -3.99
CA ILE A 65 -3.23 7.39 -4.44
C ILE A 65 -2.94 7.38 -5.95
N THR A 66 -2.28 6.33 -6.45
CA THR A 66 -1.99 6.23 -7.89
C THR A 66 -3.24 6.28 -8.76
N VAL A 67 -4.36 5.70 -8.31
CA VAL A 67 -5.58 5.74 -9.13
C VAL A 67 -6.30 7.09 -9.16
N THR A 68 -5.86 8.09 -8.39
CA THR A 68 -6.52 9.40 -8.34
C THR A 68 -6.00 10.37 -9.41
N GLU A 69 -4.93 10.00 -10.13
CA GLU A 69 -4.34 10.80 -11.21
C GLU A 69 -4.20 9.97 -12.50
N ARG A 70 -3.94 10.63 -13.64
CA ARG A 70 -3.85 9.96 -14.95
C ARG A 70 -2.43 9.48 -15.26
N GLY A 71 -2.33 8.26 -15.80
CA GLY A 71 -1.09 7.66 -16.31
C GLY A 71 -0.22 7.00 -15.23
N ALA A 72 0.39 5.86 -15.52
CA ALA A 72 1.10 5.03 -14.53
C ALA A 72 2.26 5.74 -13.80
N ILE A 73 3.25 6.25 -14.53
CA ILE A 73 4.45 6.85 -13.94
C ILE A 73 4.16 8.20 -13.26
N PRO A 74 3.46 9.16 -13.89
CA PRO A 74 3.22 10.46 -13.25
C PRO A 74 2.34 10.36 -12.00
N SER A 75 1.50 9.33 -11.89
CA SER A 75 0.63 9.11 -10.72
C SER A 75 1.29 8.31 -9.59
N LEU A 76 2.56 7.92 -9.71
CA LEU A 76 3.25 7.28 -8.59
C LEU A 76 3.39 8.26 -7.42
N PRO A 77 2.93 7.90 -6.21
CA PRO A 77 2.94 8.82 -5.09
C PRO A 77 4.35 8.97 -4.53
N THR A 78 4.64 10.16 -3.98
CA THR A 78 5.82 10.36 -3.14
C THR A 78 5.62 9.69 -1.79
N LYS A 79 6.73 9.40 -1.09
CA LYS A 79 6.67 8.85 0.26
C LYS A 79 5.88 9.76 1.20
N GLU A 80 6.07 11.07 1.07
CA GLU A 80 5.44 12.10 1.87
C GLU A 80 3.92 12.08 1.67
N ALA A 81 3.44 11.94 0.42
CA ALA A 81 2.02 11.84 0.11
C ALA A 81 1.38 10.61 0.75
N VAL A 82 2.07 9.45 0.72
CA VAL A 82 1.59 8.22 1.36
C VAL A 82 1.52 8.38 2.88
N LEU A 83 2.54 8.98 3.50
CA LEU A 83 2.56 9.22 4.94
C LEU A 83 1.48 10.21 5.37
N GLN A 84 1.27 11.28 4.61
CA GLN A 84 0.20 12.24 4.85
C GLN A 84 -1.17 11.56 4.81
N PHE A 85 -1.41 10.72 3.80
CA PHE A 85 -2.66 9.95 3.70
C PHE A 85 -2.87 9.04 4.91
N LEU A 86 -1.81 8.37 5.36
CA LEU A 86 -1.86 7.48 6.53
C LEU A 86 -2.16 8.25 7.83
N LEU A 87 -1.63 9.46 7.99
CA LEU A 87 -1.93 10.33 9.13
C LEU A 87 -3.40 10.74 9.12
N GLU A 88 -3.92 11.19 7.98
CA GLU A 88 -5.33 11.59 7.84
C GLU A 88 -6.28 10.44 8.11
N ALA A 89 -5.93 9.22 7.65
CA ALA A 89 -6.73 8.02 7.90
C ALA A 89 -6.69 7.52 9.36
N ALA A 90 -5.72 7.96 10.16
CA ALA A 90 -5.61 7.58 11.59
C ALA A 90 -6.33 8.56 12.53
N VAL A 91 -6.77 9.72 12.02
CA VAL A 91 -7.46 10.77 12.79
C VAL A 91 -8.99 10.62 12.73
N ILE A 92 -9.50 9.62 12.00
CA ILE A 92 -10.92 9.27 11.88
C ILE A 92 -11.19 7.97 12.64
#